data_AF-A0A7I8D1E6-F1
#
_entry.id   AF-A0A7I8D1E6-F1
#
_cell.length_a   1.000
_cell.length_b   1.000
_cell.length_c   1.000
_cell.angle_alpha   90.00
_cell.angle_beta   90.00
_cell.angle_gamma   90.00
#
_symmetry.space_group_name_H-M   'P 1'
#
loop_
_entity.id
_entity.type
_entity.pdbx_description
1 polymer ?
#
loop_
_entity_poly.entity_id
_entity_poly.type
_entity_poly.pdbx_seq_one_letter_code
_entity_poly.pdbx_strand_id
1 'polypeptide(L)'
;MVYTPKQRGLMMRWKQNRLHRLNLLEGSVSSGKTWISLVLWAFWVATMPKDKLYLMCGKSLTTLKRNCLVLLEELVGSSNFVFSLASKEGYLFGRRVLLEGANDARSESKIRGLTLQGGYCDELTLFPKDFFAMLLSRLRVPGAKLIATTNPDSPKHWLMQEYINRANDIDLLDVPFLLDDNTTLDPEYVAAIKREYTGVFYDRFILGRWVAAEGRIYDMFDEAKNVVPSIDRPYTAYYVSMDYGTQNPTAMLLWGKYSNA
;
A
#
# COMPACT_ATOMS: atom_id res chain seq x y z
N MET A 1 -16.08 6.45 17.74
CA MET A 1 -15.81 6.56 16.28
C MET A 1 -16.79 5.68 15.53
N VAL A 2 -17.37 6.16 14.43
CA VAL A 2 -18.41 5.43 13.68
C VAL A 2 -17.77 4.79 12.45
N TYR A 3 -17.70 3.45 12.42
CA TYR A 3 -17.25 2.69 11.25
C TYR A 3 -18.26 2.80 10.10
N THR A 4 -17.77 2.86 8.85
CA THR A 4 -18.64 2.75 7.67
C THR A 4 -19.27 1.35 7.60
N PRO A 5 -20.38 1.14 6.86
CA PRO A 5 -20.99 -0.18 6.71
C PRO A 5 -20.00 -1.28 6.32
N LYS A 6 -19.06 -0.98 5.41
CA LYS A 6 -18.06 -1.94 4.94
C LYS A 6 -17.00 -2.26 5.99
N GLN A 7 -16.51 -1.24 6.70
CA GLN A 7 -15.61 -1.40 7.84
C GLN A 7 -16.26 -2.24 8.96
N ARG A 8 -17.55 -2.01 9.25
CA ARG A 8 -18.31 -2.84 10.20
C ARG A 8 -18.40 -4.29 9.76
N GLY A 9 -18.63 -4.53 8.46
CA GLY A 9 -18.65 -5.88 7.89
C GLY A 9 -17.34 -6.63 8.14
N LEU A 10 -16.20 -5.98 7.93
CA LEU A 10 -14.88 -6.57 8.23
C LEU A 10 -14.69 -6.87 9.72
N MET A 11 -15.04 -5.92 10.60
CA MET A 11 -14.93 -6.11 12.05
C MET A 11 -15.87 -7.20 12.58
N MET A 12 -17.04 -7.37 11.96
CA MET A 12 -17.96 -8.46 12.28
C MET A 12 -17.38 -9.82 11.90
N ARG A 13 -16.67 -9.93 10.76
CA ARG A 13 -15.95 -11.17 10.40
C ARG A 13 -14.91 -11.53 11.45
N TRP A 14 -14.15 -10.56 11.95
CA TRP A 14 -13.22 -10.80 13.06
C TRP A 14 -13.93 -11.27 14.33
N LYS A 15 -14.97 -10.55 14.76
CA LYS A 15 -15.76 -10.90 15.96
C LYS A 15 -16.36 -12.31 15.88
N GLN A 16 -16.70 -12.77 14.68
CA GLN A 16 -17.26 -14.10 14.42
C GLN A 16 -16.17 -15.17 14.16
N ASN A 17 -14.89 -14.84 14.34
CA ASN A 17 -13.75 -15.72 14.03
C ASN A 17 -13.74 -16.25 12.58
N ARG A 18 -14.15 -15.40 11.63
CA ARG A 18 -14.21 -15.67 10.18
C ARG A 18 -13.10 -14.97 9.39
N LEU A 19 -11.99 -14.63 10.06
CA LEU A 19 -10.78 -14.22 9.36
C LEU A 19 -10.06 -15.45 8.84
N HIS A 20 -9.49 -15.33 7.65
CA HIS A 20 -8.72 -16.37 6.99
C HIS A 20 -7.26 -16.33 7.44
N ARG A 21 -6.44 -17.28 6.99
CA ARG A 21 -4.98 -17.19 7.18
C ARG A 21 -4.41 -15.96 6.47
N LEU A 22 -4.91 -15.62 5.27
CA LEU A 22 -4.56 -14.40 4.54
C LEU A 22 -5.77 -13.48 4.46
N ASN A 23 -5.63 -12.21 4.83
CA ASN A 23 -6.71 -11.23 4.77
C ASN A 23 -6.20 -10.00 4.02
N LEU A 24 -6.60 -9.87 2.77
CA LEU A 24 -6.17 -8.80 1.87
C LEU A 24 -7.29 -7.76 1.75
N LEU A 25 -6.95 -6.51 2.01
CA LEU A 25 -7.80 -5.35 1.72
C LEU A 25 -7.19 -4.61 0.53
N GLU A 26 -7.79 -4.80 -0.64
CA GLU A 26 -7.32 -4.17 -1.87
C GLU A 26 -8.28 -3.07 -2.34
N GLY A 27 -7.90 -2.30 -3.36
CA GLY A 27 -8.76 -1.29 -3.97
C GLY A 27 -8.21 0.15 -3.94
N SER A 28 -9.12 1.12 -3.96
CA SER A 28 -8.82 2.51 -4.31
C SER A 28 -7.98 3.25 -3.25
N VAL A 29 -7.37 4.38 -3.64
CA VAL A 29 -6.81 5.33 -2.67
C VAL A 29 -7.91 5.94 -1.81
N SER A 30 -7.54 6.41 -0.62
CA SER A 30 -8.43 7.10 0.32
C SER A 30 -9.73 6.35 0.71
N SER A 31 -9.82 5.04 0.47
CA SER A 31 -10.95 4.19 0.85
C SER A 31 -11.05 3.85 2.34
N GLY A 32 -10.12 4.35 3.16
CA GLY A 32 -10.04 4.02 4.59
C GLY A 32 -9.52 2.61 4.88
N LYS A 33 -9.02 1.88 3.88
CA LYS A 33 -8.52 0.50 4.03
C LYS A 33 -7.35 0.35 4.99
N THR A 34 -6.34 1.23 4.92
CA THR A 34 -5.18 1.21 5.83
C THR A 34 -5.61 1.51 7.27
N TRP A 35 -6.56 2.41 7.44
CA TRP A 35 -7.07 2.74 8.77
C TRP A 35 -7.78 1.53 9.40
N ILE A 36 -8.72 0.90 8.69
CA ILE A 36 -9.47 -0.22 9.24
C ILE A 36 -8.63 -1.50 9.35
N SER A 37 -7.64 -1.72 8.49
CA SER A 37 -6.70 -2.85 8.62
C SER A 37 -5.84 -2.74 9.87
N LEU A 38 -5.43 -1.53 10.27
CA LEU A 38 -4.68 -1.31 11.51
C LEU A 38 -5.55 -1.54 12.75
N VAL A 39 -6.80 -1.10 12.71
CA VAL A 39 -7.78 -1.41 13.77
C VAL A 39 -7.98 -2.92 13.88
N LEU A 40 -8.19 -3.61 12.75
CA LEU A 40 -8.30 -5.06 12.70
C LEU A 40 -7.04 -5.75 13.25
N TRP A 41 -5.86 -5.28 12.84
CA TRP A 41 -4.57 -5.77 13.31
C TRP A 41 -4.42 -5.61 14.82
N ALA A 42 -4.69 -4.43 15.35
CA ALA A 42 -4.64 -4.14 16.78
C ALA A 42 -5.54 -5.08 17.58
N PHE A 43 -6.80 -5.18 17.19
CA PHE A 43 -7.77 -6.05 17.87
C PHE A 43 -7.42 -7.52 17.77
N TRP A 44 -6.99 -7.99 16.60
CA TRP A 44 -6.57 -9.37 16.44
C TRP A 44 -5.31 -9.68 17.27
N VAL A 45 -4.28 -8.83 17.22
CA VAL A 45 -3.06 -8.97 18.05
C VAL A 45 -3.41 -8.98 19.54
N ALA A 46 -4.34 -8.13 19.99
CA ALA A 46 -4.78 -8.08 21.39
C ALA A 46 -5.34 -9.43 21.90
N THR A 47 -5.85 -10.29 21.01
CA THR A 47 -6.37 -11.62 21.34
C THR A 47 -5.34 -12.75 21.27
N MET A 48 -4.16 -12.51 20.71
CA MET A 48 -3.15 -13.54 20.47
C MET A 48 -2.15 -13.66 21.64
N PRO A 49 -1.30 -14.71 21.74
CA PRO A 49 -0.40 -14.86 22.88
C PRO A 49 0.73 -13.80 22.94
N LYS A 50 1.17 -13.45 24.15
CA LYS A 50 2.24 -12.45 24.39
C LYS A 50 3.65 -12.97 24.14
N ASP A 51 3.85 -14.27 24.29
CA ASP A 51 5.13 -14.99 24.13
C ASP A 51 5.47 -15.33 22.67
N LYS A 52 4.68 -14.82 21.71
CA LYS A 52 4.89 -15.04 20.28
C LYS A 52 5.36 -13.77 19.57
N LEU A 53 5.89 -13.96 18.38
CA LEU A 53 6.46 -12.91 17.57
C LEU A 53 5.51 -12.47 16.45
N TYR A 54 5.45 -11.16 16.23
CA TYR A 54 4.67 -10.53 15.16
C TYR A 54 5.59 -9.69 14.29
N LEU A 55 5.14 -9.39 13.07
CA LEU A 55 5.92 -8.62 12.10
C LEU A 55 5.01 -7.62 11.39
N MET A 56 5.43 -6.36 11.31
CA MET A 56 4.85 -5.36 10.40
C MET A 56 5.87 -5.01 9.33
N CYS A 57 5.42 -5.03 8.07
CA CYS A 57 6.22 -4.71 6.91
C CYS A 57 5.57 -3.62 6.07
N GLY A 58 6.41 -2.76 5.50
CA GLY A 58 6.05 -1.87 4.40
C GLY A 58 7.16 -1.93 3.34
N LYS A 59 7.00 -1.19 2.23
CA LYS A 59 8.06 -1.08 1.20
C LYS A 59 9.41 -0.76 1.85
N SER A 60 9.43 0.30 2.67
CA SER A 60 10.55 0.69 3.51
C SER A 60 10.11 0.91 4.97
N LEU A 61 11.05 0.99 5.91
CA LEU A 61 10.74 1.38 7.29
C LEU A 61 10.17 2.81 7.38
N THR A 62 10.63 3.72 6.52
CA THR A 62 10.15 5.10 6.48
C THR A 62 8.69 5.18 6.05
N THR A 63 8.33 4.46 4.98
CA THR A 63 6.93 4.38 4.52
C THR A 63 6.05 3.67 5.54
N LEU A 64 6.55 2.59 6.15
CA LEU A 64 5.84 1.89 7.22
C LEU A 64 5.55 2.82 8.42
N LYS A 65 6.53 3.62 8.87
CA LYS A 65 6.32 4.59 9.95
C LYS A 65 5.22 5.58 9.60
N ARG A 66 5.34 6.21 8.43
CA ARG A 66 4.43 7.29 7.99
C ARG A 66 3.00 6.81 7.79
N ASN A 67 2.83 5.66 7.14
CA ASN A 67 1.51 5.18 6.75
C ASN A 67 0.82 4.39 7.88
N CYS A 68 1.59 3.72 8.74
CA CYS A 68 1.05 2.73 9.67
C CYS A 68 1.42 2.96 11.14
N LEU A 69 2.70 3.13 11.48
CA LEU A 69 3.10 3.06 12.90
C LEU A 69 2.60 4.24 13.72
N VAL A 70 2.70 5.46 13.16
CA VAL A 70 2.18 6.68 13.82
C VAL A 70 0.65 6.58 13.94
N LEU A 71 -0.03 6.17 12.86
CA LEU A 71 -1.47 6.00 12.88
C LEU A 71 -1.92 4.91 13.88
N LEU A 72 -1.18 3.80 13.97
CA LEU A 72 -1.46 2.75 14.94
C LEU A 72 -1.29 3.26 16.38
N GLU A 73 -0.25 4.05 16.66
CA GLU A 73 -0.04 4.70 17.96
C GLU A 73 -1.18 5.66 18.31
N GLU A 74 -1.65 6.47 17.35
CA GLU A 74 -2.82 7.34 17.53
C GLU A 74 -4.10 6.54 17.80
N LEU A 75 -4.28 5.42 17.10
CA LEU A 75 -5.45 4.55 17.20
C LEU A 75 -5.60 3.88 18.56
N VAL A 76 -4.51 3.34 19.10
CA VAL A 76 -4.54 2.57 20.35
C VAL A 76 -4.02 3.34 21.56
N GLY A 77 -3.39 4.48 21.34
CA GLY A 77 -2.72 5.29 22.35
C GLY A 77 -1.29 4.81 22.65
N SER A 78 -0.42 5.74 23.03
CA SER A 78 0.99 5.49 23.35
C SER A 78 1.23 4.58 24.55
N SER A 79 0.22 4.37 25.41
CA SER A 79 0.28 3.36 26.47
C SER A 79 0.14 1.93 25.96
N ASN A 80 -0.43 1.76 24.77
CA ASN A 80 -0.74 0.46 24.16
C ASN A 80 0.13 0.14 22.95
N PHE A 81 0.69 1.13 22.28
CA PHE A 81 1.67 0.92 21.22
C PHE A 81 2.82 1.90 21.33
N VAL A 82 4.03 1.36 21.42
CA VAL A 82 5.29 2.11 21.35
C VAL A 82 6.21 1.43 20.33
N PHE A 83 7.02 2.20 19.62
CA PHE A 83 7.93 1.66 18.62
C PHE A 83 9.24 2.44 18.52
N SER A 84 10.27 1.78 18.00
CA SER A 84 11.58 2.34 17.71
C SER A 84 12.07 1.85 16.37
N LEU A 85 12.35 2.80 15.47
CA LEU A 85 12.94 2.49 14.16
C LEU A 85 14.40 2.07 14.26
N ALA A 86 15.12 2.54 15.29
CA ALA A 86 16.53 2.20 15.50
C ALA A 86 16.69 0.73 15.87
N SER A 87 15.85 0.23 16.79
CA SER A 87 15.83 -1.18 17.15
C SER A 87 14.97 -2.03 16.20
N LYS A 88 14.19 -1.40 15.32
CA LYS A 88 13.23 -2.06 14.42
C LYS A 88 12.18 -2.90 15.14
N GLU A 89 11.70 -2.38 16.26
CA GLU A 89 10.75 -3.08 17.12
C GLU A 89 9.65 -2.16 17.62
N GLY A 90 8.50 -2.74 17.90
CA GLY A 90 7.43 -2.11 18.67
C GLY A 90 6.77 -3.10 19.62
N TYR A 91 5.98 -2.57 20.55
CA TYR A 91 5.25 -3.35 21.54
C TYR A 91 3.78 -2.96 21.48
N LEU A 92 2.94 -3.84 20.95
CA LEU A 92 1.50 -3.63 20.79
C LEU A 92 0.75 -4.46 21.84
N PHE A 93 0.11 -3.79 22.81
CA PHE A 93 -0.52 -4.41 23.98
C PHE A 93 0.42 -5.40 24.71
N GLY A 94 1.71 -5.04 24.78
CA GLY A 94 2.77 -5.87 25.37
C GLY A 94 3.23 -7.05 24.50
N ARG A 95 2.83 -7.15 23.23
CA ARG A 95 3.35 -8.14 22.26
C ARG A 95 4.45 -7.52 21.42
N ARG A 96 5.57 -8.21 21.27
CA ARG A 96 6.70 -7.74 20.47
C ARG A 96 6.39 -7.88 18.98
N VAL A 97 6.53 -6.76 18.28
CA VAL A 97 6.30 -6.60 16.84
C VAL A 97 7.61 -6.18 16.19
N LEU A 98 8.18 -7.02 15.33
CA LEU A 98 9.31 -6.62 14.50
C LEU A 98 8.84 -5.70 13.38
N LEU A 99 9.71 -4.78 12.97
CA LEU A 99 9.45 -3.83 11.90
C LEU A 99 10.47 -4.04 10.79
N GLU A 100 10.02 -4.30 9.57
CA GLU A 100 10.95 -4.45 8.43
C GLU A 100 10.48 -3.73 7.18
N GLY A 101 11.46 -3.30 6.39
CA GLY A 101 11.26 -2.81 5.03
C GLY A 101 11.51 -3.93 4.02
N ALA A 102 10.57 -4.15 3.12
CA ALA A 102 10.68 -5.09 1.99
C ALA A 102 11.22 -4.38 0.73
N ASN A 103 12.40 -3.76 0.84
CA ASN A 103 12.94 -2.92 -0.23
C ASN A 103 13.49 -3.71 -1.42
N ASP A 104 14.02 -4.91 -1.17
CA ASP A 104 14.71 -5.76 -2.15
C ASP A 104 14.74 -7.23 -1.70
N ALA A 105 15.16 -8.14 -2.59
CA ALA A 105 15.24 -9.58 -2.30
C ALA A 105 16.16 -9.90 -1.11
N ARG A 106 17.18 -9.07 -0.82
CA ARG A 106 18.07 -9.27 0.34
C ARG A 106 17.33 -9.15 1.67
N SER A 107 16.21 -8.44 1.69
CA SER A 107 15.38 -8.30 2.89
C SER A 107 14.73 -9.62 3.32
N GLU A 108 14.63 -10.60 2.42
CA GLU A 108 14.16 -11.96 2.72
C GLU A 108 15.03 -12.65 3.79
N SER A 109 16.35 -12.48 3.71
CA SER A 109 17.31 -13.10 4.65
C SER A 109 17.06 -12.72 6.11
N LYS A 110 16.52 -11.51 6.35
CA LYS A 110 16.23 -10.97 7.68
C LYS A 110 15.11 -11.72 8.39
N ILE A 111 14.16 -12.29 7.63
CA ILE A 111 12.96 -12.93 8.18
C ILE A 111 13.02 -14.47 8.10
N ARG A 112 14.01 -15.03 7.40
CA ARG A 112 14.13 -16.48 7.13
C ARG A 112 14.13 -17.33 8.39
N GLY A 113 14.76 -16.86 9.48
CA GLY A 113 14.84 -17.59 10.75
C GLY A 113 13.63 -17.44 11.67
N LEU A 114 12.64 -16.61 11.32
CA LEU A 114 11.56 -16.25 12.24
C LEU A 114 10.47 -17.32 12.35
N THR A 115 9.78 -17.37 13.47
CA THR A 115 8.50 -18.08 13.63
C THR A 115 7.46 -17.06 14.08
N LEU A 116 6.48 -16.79 13.22
CA LEU A 116 5.54 -15.69 13.39
C LEU A 116 4.14 -16.19 13.76
N GLN A 117 3.53 -15.54 14.75
CA GLN A 117 2.11 -15.63 15.01
C GLN A 117 1.33 -14.74 14.06
N GLY A 118 1.86 -13.58 13.66
CA GLY A 118 1.14 -12.69 12.75
C GLY A 118 2.05 -11.83 11.90
N GLY A 119 1.54 -11.47 10.73
CA GLY A 119 2.17 -10.53 9.81
C GLY A 119 1.20 -9.44 9.39
N TYR A 120 1.68 -8.22 9.31
CA TYR A 120 0.99 -7.08 8.70
C TYR A 120 1.80 -6.57 7.51
N CYS A 121 1.18 -6.30 6.37
CA CYS A 121 1.86 -5.75 5.20
C CYS A 121 1.09 -4.56 4.62
N ASP A 122 1.71 -3.39 4.57
CA ASP A 122 1.16 -2.21 3.90
C ASP A 122 1.70 -2.09 2.47
N GLU A 123 0.83 -1.74 1.52
CA GLU A 123 1.17 -1.55 0.10
C GLU A 123 1.81 -2.79 -0.55
N LEU A 124 1.16 -3.96 -0.40
CA LEU A 124 1.76 -5.27 -0.73
C LEU A 124 2.23 -5.45 -2.18
N THR A 125 1.57 -4.83 -3.18
CA THR A 125 2.02 -4.76 -4.57
C THR A 125 3.46 -4.25 -4.70
N LEU A 126 3.95 -3.41 -3.79
CA LEU A 126 5.30 -2.84 -3.85
C LEU A 126 6.39 -3.79 -3.34
N PHE A 127 6.03 -4.99 -2.88
CA PHE A 127 6.96 -5.95 -2.28
C PHE A 127 7.56 -6.86 -3.35
N PRO A 128 8.83 -7.26 -3.19
CA PRO A 128 9.37 -8.40 -3.92
C PRO A 128 8.57 -9.66 -3.60
N LYS A 129 8.19 -10.42 -4.64
CA LYS A 129 7.46 -11.69 -4.52
C LYS A 129 8.14 -12.65 -3.54
N ASP A 130 9.46 -12.80 -3.63
CA ASP A 130 10.22 -13.75 -2.81
C ASP A 130 10.20 -13.38 -1.33
N PHE A 131 10.22 -12.08 -1.01
CA PHE A 131 10.06 -11.62 0.36
C PHE A 131 8.70 -12.03 0.92
N PHE A 132 7.63 -11.82 0.14
CA PHE A 132 6.27 -12.18 0.56
C PHE A 132 6.12 -13.69 0.73
N ALA A 133 6.61 -14.48 -0.23
CA ALA A 133 6.59 -15.94 -0.14
C ALA A 133 7.35 -16.45 1.11
N MET A 134 8.52 -15.85 1.42
CA MET A 134 9.24 -16.18 2.65
C MET A 134 8.43 -15.83 3.89
N LEU A 135 7.86 -14.62 3.96
CA LEU A 135 7.03 -14.16 5.08
C LEU A 135 5.86 -15.12 5.35
N LEU A 136 5.15 -15.54 4.30
CA LEU A 136 4.08 -16.53 4.42
C LEU A 136 4.57 -17.85 5.00
N SER A 137 5.77 -18.31 4.63
CA SER A 137 6.34 -19.56 5.14
C SER A 137 6.75 -19.49 6.62
N ARG A 138 6.83 -18.29 7.21
CA ARG A 138 7.13 -18.07 8.64
C ARG A 138 5.88 -18.01 9.52
N LEU A 139 4.69 -17.84 8.94
CA LEU A 139 3.40 -17.90 9.63
C LEU A 139 3.04 -19.35 9.96
N ARG A 140 3.73 -19.92 10.96
CA ARG A 140 3.69 -21.34 11.33
C ARG A 140 2.93 -21.63 12.61
N VAL A 141 2.72 -20.62 13.46
CA VAL A 141 2.03 -20.82 14.74
C VAL A 141 0.54 -21.08 14.47
N PRO A 142 -0.12 -22.02 15.18
CA PRO A 142 -1.56 -22.22 15.04
C PRO A 142 -2.34 -20.91 15.18
N GLY A 143 -3.30 -20.71 14.28
CA GLY A 143 -4.08 -19.48 14.22
C GLY A 143 -3.33 -18.27 13.65
N ALA A 144 -2.13 -18.46 13.08
CA ALA A 144 -1.38 -17.35 12.49
C ALA A 144 -2.11 -16.72 11.31
N LYS A 145 -2.07 -15.38 11.24
CA LYS A 145 -2.74 -14.60 10.19
C LYS A 145 -1.83 -13.55 9.60
N LEU A 146 -2.01 -13.34 8.30
CA LEU A 146 -1.57 -12.16 7.59
C LEU A 146 -2.75 -11.19 7.43
N ILE A 147 -2.54 -9.92 7.73
CA ILE A 147 -3.41 -8.82 7.32
C ILE A 147 -2.60 -7.92 6.38
N ALA A 148 -3.12 -7.65 5.18
CA ALA A 148 -2.41 -6.86 4.19
C ALA A 148 -3.33 -5.83 3.53
N THR A 149 -2.75 -4.71 3.13
CA THR A 149 -3.41 -3.71 2.29
C THR A 149 -2.67 -3.56 0.97
N THR A 150 -3.41 -3.22 -0.08
CA THR A 150 -2.77 -2.82 -1.32
C THR A 150 -3.66 -1.99 -2.24
N ASN A 151 -3.05 -1.35 -3.23
CA ASN A 151 -3.76 -0.81 -4.37
C ASN A 151 -3.56 -1.75 -5.57
N PRO A 152 -4.56 -1.89 -6.46
CA PRO A 152 -4.43 -2.66 -7.69
C PRO A 152 -3.28 -2.21 -8.58
N ASP A 153 -2.74 -3.15 -9.34
CA ASP A 153 -1.73 -2.93 -10.37
C ASP A 153 -2.09 -3.74 -11.62
N SER A 154 -1.11 -4.03 -12.46
CA SER A 154 -1.27 -4.87 -13.65
C SER A 154 -1.91 -6.21 -13.30
N PRO A 155 -2.83 -6.73 -14.14
CA PRO A 155 -3.40 -8.06 -13.95
C PRO A 155 -2.33 -9.16 -13.98
N LYS A 156 -1.15 -8.89 -14.59
CA LYS A 156 0.00 -9.81 -14.60
C LYS A 156 0.83 -9.80 -13.31
N HIS A 157 0.51 -8.94 -12.35
CA HIS A 157 1.23 -8.85 -11.09
C HIS A 157 1.11 -10.16 -10.29
N TRP A 158 2.18 -10.58 -9.62
CA TRP A 158 2.23 -11.86 -8.89
C TRP A 158 1.14 -11.98 -7.82
N LEU A 159 0.79 -10.87 -7.15
CA LEU A 159 -0.26 -10.86 -6.13
C LEU A 159 -1.63 -11.21 -6.73
N MET A 160 -1.91 -10.70 -7.94
CA MET A 160 -3.14 -11.00 -8.65
C MET A 160 -3.16 -12.45 -9.14
N GLN A 161 -2.11 -12.87 -9.83
CA GLN A 161 -2.03 -14.19 -10.48
C GLN A 161 -1.98 -15.35 -9.48
N GLU A 162 -1.21 -15.22 -8.40
CA GLU A 162 -0.90 -16.35 -7.52
C GLU A 162 -1.76 -16.40 -6.27
N TYR A 163 -2.43 -15.30 -5.91
CA TYR A 163 -3.20 -15.18 -4.66
C TYR A 163 -4.63 -14.74 -4.91
N ILE A 164 -4.88 -13.54 -5.44
CA ILE A 164 -6.25 -12.99 -5.58
C ILE A 164 -7.11 -13.88 -6.50
N ASN A 165 -6.61 -14.22 -7.69
CA ASN A 165 -7.33 -15.12 -8.62
C ASN A 165 -7.56 -16.53 -8.06
N ARG A 166 -6.82 -16.91 -7.02
CA ARG A 166 -6.88 -18.22 -6.37
C ARG A 166 -7.53 -18.15 -5.00
N ALA A 167 -8.24 -17.06 -4.66
CA ALA A 167 -8.83 -16.85 -3.33
C ALA A 167 -9.78 -17.98 -2.90
N ASN A 168 -10.41 -18.70 -3.85
CA ASN A 168 -11.25 -19.86 -3.56
C ASN A 168 -10.46 -21.16 -3.32
N ASP A 169 -9.20 -21.21 -3.77
CA ASP A 169 -8.32 -22.39 -3.68
C ASP A 169 -7.38 -22.35 -2.47
N ILE A 170 -7.19 -21.16 -1.89
CA ILE A 170 -6.31 -20.94 -0.74
C ILE A 170 -7.08 -20.25 0.39
N ASP A 171 -6.56 -20.35 1.61
CA ASP A 171 -7.17 -19.71 2.78
C ASP A 171 -6.94 -18.19 2.78
N LEU A 172 -7.63 -17.49 1.88
CA LEU A 172 -7.53 -16.06 1.62
C LEU A 172 -8.92 -15.40 1.61
N LEU A 173 -9.03 -14.33 2.38
CA LEU A 173 -10.14 -13.38 2.32
C LEU A 173 -9.68 -12.17 1.52
N ASP A 174 -10.33 -11.92 0.39
CA ASP A 174 -10.17 -10.71 -0.41
C ASP A 174 -11.32 -9.73 -0.12
N VAL A 175 -11.00 -8.50 0.25
CA VAL A 175 -11.97 -7.46 0.59
C VAL A 175 -11.65 -6.19 -0.19
N PRO A 176 -12.31 -5.96 -1.34
CA PRO A 176 -12.15 -4.72 -2.09
C PRO A 176 -12.63 -3.54 -1.26
N PHE A 177 -11.95 -2.40 -1.27
CA PHE A 177 -12.32 -1.14 -0.63
C PHE A 177 -12.19 0.00 -1.63
N LEU A 178 -13.30 0.67 -1.92
CA LEU A 178 -13.41 1.77 -2.87
C LEU A 178 -13.56 3.12 -2.16
N LEU A 179 -13.31 4.20 -2.89
CA LEU A 179 -13.31 5.56 -2.34
C LEU A 179 -14.70 5.88 -1.78
N ASP A 180 -15.74 5.43 -2.48
CA ASP A 180 -17.14 5.63 -2.10
C ASP A 180 -17.55 4.81 -0.85
N ASP A 181 -16.77 3.78 -0.46
CA ASP A 181 -17.01 3.08 0.81
C ASP A 181 -16.60 3.89 2.04
N ASN A 182 -15.80 4.95 1.81
CA ASN A 182 -15.34 5.85 2.85
C ASN A 182 -16.29 7.03 3.03
N THR A 183 -17.43 6.76 3.67
CA THR A 183 -18.49 7.74 3.92
C THR A 183 -18.12 8.82 4.95
N THR A 184 -16.87 8.85 5.45
CA THR A 184 -16.38 9.90 6.35
C THR A 184 -15.69 11.04 5.62
N LEU A 185 -15.41 10.89 4.32
CA LEU A 185 -14.82 11.94 3.50
C LEU A 185 -15.89 12.93 3.03
N ASP A 186 -15.46 14.17 2.84
CA ASP A 186 -16.27 15.20 2.21
C ASP A 186 -16.61 14.79 0.75
N PRO A 187 -17.89 14.79 0.35
CA PRO A 187 -18.29 14.54 -1.04
C PRO A 187 -17.57 15.43 -2.06
N GLU A 188 -17.26 16.69 -1.73
CA GLU A 188 -16.53 17.59 -2.62
C GLU A 188 -15.08 17.14 -2.81
N TYR A 189 -14.43 16.68 -1.73
CA TYR A 189 -13.10 16.08 -1.79
C TYR A 189 -13.11 14.80 -2.64
N VAL A 190 -14.10 13.93 -2.44
CA VAL A 190 -14.25 12.71 -3.25
C VAL A 190 -14.40 13.06 -4.74
N ALA A 191 -15.22 14.05 -5.06
CA ALA A 191 -15.39 14.51 -6.43
C ALA A 191 -14.09 15.11 -7.02
N ALA A 192 -13.33 15.87 -6.23
CA ALA A 192 -12.05 16.43 -6.65
C ALA A 192 -11.03 15.32 -6.96
N ILE A 193 -10.84 14.36 -6.04
CA ILE A 193 -9.94 13.22 -6.23
C ILE A 193 -10.32 12.42 -7.48
N LYS A 194 -11.60 12.17 -7.72
CA LYS A 194 -12.05 11.48 -8.95
C LYS A 194 -11.65 12.23 -10.24
N ARG A 195 -11.54 13.56 -10.23
CA ARG A 195 -11.13 14.35 -11.40
C ARG A 195 -9.62 14.41 -11.60
N GLU A 196 -8.82 14.22 -10.54
CA GLU A 196 -7.35 14.24 -10.61
C GLU A 196 -6.77 13.02 -11.36
N TYR A 197 -7.45 11.88 -11.27
CA TYR A 197 -7.02 10.65 -11.92
C TYR A 197 -7.67 10.47 -13.29
N THR A 198 -6.89 10.04 -14.27
CA THR A 198 -7.36 9.70 -15.62
C THR A 198 -6.76 8.35 -16.04
N GLY A 199 -7.34 7.74 -17.08
CA GLY A 199 -6.77 6.55 -17.70
C GLY A 199 -6.62 5.35 -16.77
N VAL A 200 -5.50 4.64 -16.95
CA VAL A 200 -5.13 3.47 -16.14
C VAL A 200 -5.04 3.80 -14.64
N PHE A 201 -4.66 5.03 -14.29
CA PHE A 201 -4.57 5.45 -12.90
C PHE A 201 -5.94 5.67 -12.27
N TYR A 202 -6.93 6.14 -13.05
CA TYR A 202 -8.32 6.20 -12.59
C TYR A 202 -8.87 4.80 -12.33
N ASP A 203 -8.69 3.87 -13.28
CA ASP A 203 -9.14 2.50 -13.11
C ASP A 203 -8.54 1.84 -11.86
N ARG A 204 -7.24 2.01 -11.62
CA ARG A 204 -6.56 1.43 -10.46
C ARG A 204 -6.90 2.13 -9.15
N PHE A 205 -6.69 3.45 -9.09
CA PHE A 205 -6.72 4.18 -7.83
C PHE A 205 -8.08 4.73 -7.44
N ILE A 206 -9.04 4.79 -8.37
CA ILE A 206 -10.44 5.19 -8.07
C ILE A 206 -11.37 3.99 -8.14
N LEU A 207 -11.38 3.26 -9.26
CA LEU A 207 -12.30 2.14 -9.47
C LEU A 207 -11.82 0.82 -8.84
N GLY A 208 -10.59 0.76 -8.35
CA GLY A 208 -10.06 -0.43 -7.69
C GLY A 208 -9.85 -1.60 -8.65
N ARG A 209 -9.50 -1.36 -9.92
CA ARG A 209 -9.38 -2.40 -10.95
C ARG A 209 -7.93 -2.79 -11.22
N TRP A 210 -7.71 -4.10 -11.37
CA TRP A 210 -6.43 -4.68 -11.81
C TRP A 210 -6.33 -4.63 -13.35
N VAL A 211 -5.95 -3.47 -13.90
CA VAL A 211 -5.87 -3.23 -15.35
C VAL A 211 -4.44 -3.05 -15.83
N ALA A 212 -4.16 -3.57 -17.03
CA ALA A 212 -2.89 -3.31 -17.68
C ALA A 212 -2.82 -1.84 -18.09
N ALA A 213 -1.62 -1.26 -18.09
CA ALA A 213 -1.39 -0.03 -18.84
C ALA A 213 -1.32 -0.41 -20.33
N GLU A 214 -2.47 -0.55 -20.99
CA GLU A 214 -2.54 -0.69 -22.45
C GLU A 214 -2.56 0.70 -23.09
N GLY A 215 -1.61 0.98 -23.99
CA GLY A 215 -1.50 2.28 -24.66
C GLY A 215 -0.72 3.34 -23.87
N ARG A 216 -0.51 4.52 -24.49
CA ARG A 216 0.41 5.60 -24.08
C ARG A 216 0.45 5.80 -22.56
N ILE A 217 1.65 5.70 -21.96
CA ILE A 217 1.89 5.93 -20.52
C ILE A 217 1.40 7.32 -20.07
N TYR A 218 1.38 8.29 -20.99
CA TYR A 218 0.88 9.64 -20.80
C TYR A 218 -0.35 9.89 -21.70
N ASP A 219 -1.46 9.23 -21.40
CA ASP A 219 -2.74 9.41 -22.10
C ASP A 219 -3.41 10.77 -21.81
N MET A 220 -2.97 11.46 -20.75
CA MET A 220 -3.36 12.84 -20.45
C MET A 220 -2.70 13.90 -21.34
N PHE A 221 -1.68 13.54 -22.13
CA PHE A 221 -1.08 14.47 -23.07
C PHE A 221 -2.05 14.79 -24.21
N ASP A 222 -2.36 16.09 -24.35
CA ASP A 222 -3.28 16.64 -25.32
C ASP A 222 -2.56 17.75 -26.09
N GLU A 223 -2.32 17.56 -27.39
CA GLU A 223 -1.56 18.53 -28.20
C GLU A 223 -2.17 19.94 -28.14
N ALA A 224 -3.50 20.04 -28.08
CA ALA A 224 -4.18 21.33 -28.00
C ALA A 224 -3.94 22.06 -26.67
N LYS A 225 -3.58 21.34 -25.61
CA LYS A 225 -3.35 21.89 -24.26
C LYS A 225 -1.87 21.98 -23.89
N ASN A 226 -1.05 21.06 -24.39
CA ASN A 226 0.32 20.85 -23.91
C ASN A 226 1.39 21.25 -24.93
N VAL A 227 1.02 21.51 -26.19
CA VAL A 227 1.95 22.00 -27.22
C VAL A 227 1.71 23.48 -27.44
N VAL A 228 2.77 24.27 -27.34
CA VAL A 228 2.76 25.70 -27.61
C VAL A 228 3.63 26.01 -28.83
N PRO A 229 3.38 27.12 -29.54
CA PRO A 229 4.25 27.54 -30.64
C PRO A 229 5.70 27.71 -30.20
N SER A 230 6.62 27.31 -31.06
CA SER A 230 8.07 27.53 -30.91
C SER A 230 8.43 28.98 -31.20
N ILE A 231 8.17 29.85 -30.22
CA ILE A 231 8.51 31.28 -30.25
C ILE A 231 9.42 31.61 -29.08
N ASP A 232 10.21 32.67 -29.23
CA ASP A 232 11.04 33.18 -28.15
C ASP A 232 10.18 33.79 -27.03
N ARG A 233 10.60 33.59 -25.79
CA ARG A 233 9.90 34.11 -24.60
C ARG A 233 10.94 34.59 -23.58
N PRO A 234 10.63 35.60 -22.75
CA PRO A 234 11.57 36.08 -21.74
C PRO A 234 11.63 35.11 -20.55
N TYR A 235 12.35 33.99 -20.71
CA TYR A 235 12.55 33.01 -19.64
C TYR A 235 13.53 33.54 -18.58
N THR A 236 13.31 33.18 -17.31
CA THR A 236 14.08 33.68 -16.16
C THR A 236 15.15 32.70 -15.66
N ALA A 237 15.04 31.42 -16.03
CA ALA A 237 16.00 30.37 -15.69
C ALA A 237 15.94 29.23 -16.71
N TYR A 238 17.04 28.49 -16.85
CA TYR A 238 17.16 27.38 -17.77
C TYR A 238 17.73 26.13 -17.10
N TYR A 239 17.27 24.96 -17.55
CA TYR A 239 17.80 23.66 -17.19
C TYR A 239 17.90 22.77 -18.43
N VAL A 240 18.87 21.86 -18.46
CA VAL A 240 18.95 20.82 -19.50
C VAL A 240 18.77 19.47 -18.81
N SER A 241 17.78 18.70 -19.25
CA SER A 241 17.69 17.28 -18.90
C SER A 241 18.37 16.46 -19.99
N MET A 242 19.20 15.50 -19.59
CA MET A 242 19.91 14.62 -20.51
C MET A 242 19.58 13.16 -20.20
N ASP A 243 19.23 12.42 -21.24
CA ASP A 243 19.18 10.96 -21.24
C ASP A 243 20.33 10.47 -22.11
N TYR A 244 21.37 9.91 -21.49
CA TYR A 244 22.62 9.53 -22.16
C TYR A 244 22.57 8.08 -22.62
N GLY A 245 22.77 7.88 -23.93
CA GLY A 245 22.89 6.57 -24.56
C GLY A 245 24.24 6.42 -25.26
N THR A 246 24.99 5.36 -24.91
CA THR A 246 26.25 5.01 -25.60
C THR A 246 25.99 4.20 -26.87
N GLN A 247 25.07 3.23 -26.81
CA GLN A 247 24.62 2.45 -27.98
C GLN A 247 23.24 2.91 -28.48
N ASN A 248 22.42 3.49 -27.59
CA ASN A 248 21.09 4.03 -27.89
C ASN A 248 21.16 5.54 -28.13
N PRO A 249 20.10 6.17 -28.67
CA PRO A 249 20.05 7.62 -28.83
C PRO A 249 20.29 8.37 -27.52
N THR A 250 21.03 9.47 -27.60
CA THR A 250 21.14 10.47 -26.53
C THR A 250 20.14 11.59 -26.77
N ALA A 251 19.39 11.99 -25.75
CA ALA A 251 18.45 13.11 -25.81
C ALA A 251 18.86 14.22 -24.83
N MET A 252 18.76 15.48 -25.29
CA MET A 252 18.94 16.67 -24.46
C MET A 252 17.74 17.59 -24.66
N LEU A 253 17.07 17.97 -23.56
CA LEU A 253 15.89 18.83 -23.59
C LEU A 253 16.17 20.10 -22.78
N LEU A 254 16.04 21.26 -23.43
CA LEU A 254 16.16 22.57 -22.78
C LEU A 254 14.81 22.99 -22.19
N TRP A 255 14.79 23.26 -20.90
CA TRP A 255 13.64 23.74 -20.15
C TRP A 255 13.83 25.21 -19.80
N GLY A 256 12.85 26.06 -20.12
CA GLY A 256 12.83 27.46 -19.74
C GLY A 256 11.75 27.76 -18.71
N LYS A 257 12.11 28.36 -17.56
CA LYS A 257 11.13 28.83 -16.58
C LYS A 257 10.56 30.17 -17.03
N TYR A 258 9.26 30.20 -17.30
CA TYR A 258 8.52 31.42 -17.58
C TYR A 258 7.66 31.79 -16.36
N SER A 259 7.77 33.03 -15.91
CA SER A 259 6.94 33.61 -14.85
C SER A 259 6.33 34.89 -15.41
N ASN A 260 5.00 34.96 -15.44
CA ASN A 260 4.33 36.26 -15.63
C ASN A 260 4.68 37.12 -14.43
N ALA A 261 5.31 38.27 -14.66
CA ALA A 261 5.34 39.34 -13.68
C ALA A 261 3.93 39.92 -13.51
#